data_AF-A0A8H4QHQ9-F1
#
_entry.id   AF-A0A8H4QHQ9-F1
#
_cell.length_a   1.000
_cell.length_b   1.000
_cell.length_c   1.000
_cell.angle_alpha   90.00
_cell.angle_beta   90.00
_cell.angle_gamma   90.00
#
_symmetry.space_group_name_H-M   'P 1'
#
loop_
_entity.id
_entity.type
_entity.pdbx_description
1 polymer ?
#
loop_
_entity_poly.entity_id
_entity_poly.type
_entity_poly.pdbx_seq_one_letter_code
_entity_poly.pdbx_strand_id
1 'polypeptide(L)'
;MTDSELDSEVSRFIPFFYPTSQSTPPHVKASAIRLIDYLKAKPNFAASVATDLPTFLLYVATVHPSHTDRVLQATKTVYEEPSLPRINNWDSSRPNATFEEMFHVSLRETVNDAIRGPIEAEERQSFTAASLLAARARSLGILSTPEIVGNFAEGLGFGDEKIHNYEGEVAEIAATGACIQALGGISSLVEKKPKRFAKGKVLTALNQMEFPSISALIEFTKSHVEREALEDLASDAIVEGLKNVGWRFPGAHEQS
;
A
#
# COMPACT_ATOMS: atom_id res chain seq x y z
N MET A 1 -4.98 -17.92 -9.29
CA MET A 1 -6.11 -17.01 -9.60
C MET A 1 -6.10 -16.81 -11.10
N THR A 2 -7.23 -16.95 -11.77
CA THR A 2 -7.30 -16.72 -13.22
C THR A 2 -7.48 -15.23 -13.51
N ASP A 3 -6.97 -14.72 -14.64
CA ASP A 3 -7.14 -13.30 -15.03
C ASP A 3 -8.62 -12.87 -15.01
N SER A 4 -9.55 -13.79 -15.28
CA SER A 4 -11.00 -13.53 -15.24
C SER A 4 -11.59 -13.31 -13.85
N GLU A 5 -11.01 -13.88 -12.79
CA GLU A 5 -11.47 -13.70 -11.41
C GLU A 5 -11.01 -12.35 -10.87
N LEU A 6 -9.74 -11.99 -11.15
CA LEU A 6 -9.16 -10.69 -10.82
C LEU A 6 -9.95 -9.54 -11.47
N ASP A 7 -10.33 -9.71 -12.74
CA ASP A 7 -11.14 -8.73 -13.46
C ASP A 7 -12.52 -8.54 -12.82
N SER A 8 -13.13 -9.61 -12.29
CA SER A 8 -14.44 -9.53 -11.61
C SER A 8 -14.32 -8.83 -10.24
N GLU A 9 -13.28 -9.15 -9.46
CA GLU A 9 -13.01 -8.54 -8.16
C GLU A 9 -12.66 -7.05 -8.27
N VAL A 10 -11.93 -6.64 -9.30
CA VAL A 10 -11.60 -5.22 -9.52
C VAL A 10 -12.80 -4.46 -10.09
N SER A 11 -13.46 -5.02 -11.11
CA SER A 11 -14.53 -4.32 -11.85
C SER A 11 -15.72 -3.95 -10.98
N ARG A 12 -16.04 -4.74 -9.95
CA ARG A 12 -17.14 -4.44 -9.03
C ARG A 12 -16.95 -3.13 -8.27
N PHE A 13 -15.72 -2.66 -8.09
CA PHE A 13 -15.42 -1.44 -7.31
C PHE A 13 -15.35 -0.18 -8.15
N ILE A 14 -15.12 -0.30 -9.45
CA ILE A 14 -15.03 0.85 -10.38
C ILE A 14 -16.24 1.79 -10.26
N PRO A 15 -17.51 1.33 -10.22
CA PRO A 15 -18.65 2.23 -10.06
C PRO A 15 -18.66 3.02 -8.74
N PHE A 16 -18.04 2.51 -7.68
CA PHE A 16 -17.98 3.20 -6.39
C PHE A 16 -16.90 4.28 -6.37
N PHE A 17 -15.71 4.00 -6.91
CA PHE A 17 -14.57 4.92 -6.82
C PHE A 17 -14.38 5.80 -8.05
N TYR A 18 -14.80 5.33 -9.23
CA TYR A 18 -14.61 5.95 -10.54
C TYR A 18 -15.93 5.98 -11.34
N PRO A 19 -16.99 6.64 -10.84
CA PRO A 19 -18.32 6.61 -11.46
C PRO A 19 -18.38 7.28 -12.84
N THR A 20 -17.41 8.14 -13.16
CA THR A 20 -17.34 8.89 -14.43
C THR A 20 -16.17 8.46 -15.28
N SER A 21 -14.97 8.39 -14.70
CA SER A 21 -13.74 7.99 -15.37
C SER A 21 -12.69 7.53 -14.37
N GLN A 22 -11.90 6.52 -14.74
CA GLN A 22 -10.72 6.08 -13.98
C GLN A 22 -9.58 7.11 -13.99
N SER A 23 -9.58 8.04 -14.95
CA SER A 23 -8.63 9.16 -14.99
C SER A 23 -8.94 10.28 -13.99
N THR A 24 -10.14 10.29 -13.41
CA THR A 24 -10.54 11.30 -12.42
C THR A 24 -10.25 10.75 -11.01
N PRO A 25 -9.46 11.45 -10.18
CA PRO A 25 -9.19 11.01 -8.82
C PRO A 25 -10.48 10.79 -8.02
N PRO A 26 -10.61 9.69 -7.25
CA PRO A 26 -11.81 9.42 -6.47
C PRO A 26 -12.13 10.53 -5.48
N HIS A 27 -13.42 10.84 -5.33
CA HIS A 27 -13.87 11.76 -4.30
C HIS A 27 -14.16 10.99 -3.01
N VAL A 28 -13.29 11.14 -2.00
CA VAL A 28 -13.29 10.37 -0.74
C VAL A 28 -14.71 10.17 -0.16
N LYS A 29 -15.39 11.26 0.20
CA LYS A 29 -16.72 11.21 0.83
C LYS A 29 -17.78 10.54 -0.04
N ALA A 30 -17.84 10.89 -1.33
CA ALA A 30 -18.87 10.38 -2.23
C ALA A 30 -18.65 8.89 -2.54
N SER A 31 -17.40 8.45 -2.68
CA SER A 31 -17.06 7.03 -2.86
C SER A 31 -17.43 6.20 -1.63
N ALA A 32 -17.11 6.71 -0.44
CA ALA A 32 -17.50 6.06 0.82
C ALA A 32 -19.02 5.93 0.96
N ILE A 33 -19.78 7.01 0.72
CA ILE A 33 -21.25 6.99 0.77
C ILE A 33 -21.83 5.94 -0.17
N ARG A 34 -21.37 5.90 -1.44
CA ARG A 34 -21.85 4.90 -2.41
C ARG A 34 -21.62 3.46 -1.94
N LEU A 35 -20.45 3.18 -1.37
CA LEU A 35 -20.13 1.83 -0.88
C LEU A 35 -20.91 1.49 0.39
N ILE A 36 -21.07 2.43 1.32
CA ILE A 36 -21.88 2.26 2.53
C ILE A 36 -23.34 2.00 2.16
N ASP A 37 -23.92 2.79 1.27
CA ASP A 37 -25.31 2.63 0.82
C ASP A 37 -25.52 1.28 0.14
N TYR A 38 -24.54 0.84 -0.67
CA TYR A 38 -24.54 -0.50 -1.25
C TYR A 38 -24.55 -1.60 -0.18
N LEU A 39 -23.68 -1.50 0.83
CA LEU A 39 -23.57 -2.49 1.90
C LEU A 39 -24.81 -2.52 2.80
N LYS A 40 -25.44 -1.37 3.05
CA LYS A 40 -26.73 -1.27 3.76
C LYS A 40 -27.86 -1.92 2.97
N ALA A 41 -27.91 -1.70 1.66
CA ALA A 41 -28.90 -2.32 0.80
C ALA A 41 -28.67 -3.83 0.58
N LYS A 42 -27.41 -4.28 0.68
CA LYS A 42 -26.99 -5.66 0.38
C LYS A 42 -26.05 -6.21 1.47
N PRO A 43 -26.54 -6.42 2.69
CA PRO A 43 -25.71 -6.83 3.84
C PRO A 43 -24.96 -8.14 3.62
N ASN A 44 -25.56 -9.09 2.89
CA ASN A 44 -24.95 -10.39 2.59
C ASN A 44 -23.67 -10.30 1.73
N PHE A 45 -23.43 -9.16 1.07
CA PHE A 45 -22.21 -8.95 0.29
C PHE A 45 -21.05 -8.40 1.12
N ALA A 46 -21.27 -7.99 2.39
CA ALA A 46 -20.26 -7.32 3.20
C ALA A 46 -18.97 -8.13 3.35
N ALA A 47 -19.08 -9.45 3.54
CA ALA A 47 -17.91 -10.33 3.61
C ALA A 47 -17.09 -10.32 2.30
N SER A 48 -17.74 -10.56 1.15
CA SER A 48 -17.06 -10.52 -0.16
C SER A 48 -16.44 -9.14 -0.43
N VAL A 49 -17.15 -8.07 -0.11
CA VAL A 49 -16.65 -6.70 -0.32
C VAL A 49 -15.42 -6.45 0.55
N ALA A 50 -15.44 -6.89 1.81
CA ALA A 50 -14.31 -6.71 2.72
C ALA A 50 -13.07 -7.51 2.26
N THR A 51 -13.28 -8.69 1.68
CA THR A 51 -12.21 -9.56 1.17
C THR A 51 -11.64 -9.09 -0.17
N ASP A 52 -12.47 -8.59 -1.09
CA ASP A 52 -12.02 -8.21 -2.44
C ASP A 52 -11.46 -6.76 -2.49
N LEU A 53 -11.86 -5.89 -1.55
CA LEU A 53 -11.46 -4.48 -1.55
C LEU A 53 -9.93 -4.27 -1.43
N PRO A 54 -9.17 -5.09 -0.66
CA PRO A 54 -7.71 -5.12 -0.71
C PRO A 54 -7.12 -5.36 -2.11
N THR A 55 -7.65 -6.32 -2.87
CA THR A 55 -7.23 -6.56 -4.26
C THR A 55 -7.43 -5.31 -5.11
N PHE A 56 -8.58 -4.64 -4.94
CA PHE A 56 -8.83 -3.36 -5.61
C PHE A 56 -7.89 -2.23 -5.19
N LEU A 57 -7.54 -2.15 -3.89
CA LEU A 57 -6.56 -1.18 -3.40
C LEU A 57 -5.18 -1.40 -4.03
N LEU A 58 -4.74 -2.66 -4.15
CA LEU A 58 -3.48 -3.01 -4.79
C LEU A 58 -3.52 -2.72 -6.30
N TYR A 59 -4.64 -3.01 -6.95
CA TYR A 59 -4.88 -2.62 -8.34
C TYR A 59 -4.72 -1.11 -8.52
N VAL A 60 -5.40 -0.29 -7.69
CA VAL A 60 -5.28 1.17 -7.74
C VAL A 60 -3.84 1.61 -7.52
N ALA A 61 -3.12 1.04 -6.54
CA ALA A 61 -1.71 1.37 -6.30
C ALA A 61 -0.80 1.01 -7.49
N THR A 62 -1.21 0.04 -8.32
CA THR A 62 -0.49 -0.38 -9.53
C THR A 62 -0.80 0.53 -10.72
N VAL A 63 -2.08 0.71 -11.06
CA VAL A 63 -2.50 1.42 -12.28
C VAL A 63 -2.65 2.93 -12.11
N HIS A 64 -2.97 3.37 -10.90
CA HIS A 64 -3.26 4.76 -10.53
C HIS A 64 -2.60 5.10 -9.17
N PRO A 65 -1.27 4.97 -9.03
CA PRO A 65 -0.59 5.10 -7.74
C PRO A 65 -0.91 6.42 -7.03
N SER A 66 -1.10 7.52 -7.76
CA SER A 66 -1.48 8.83 -7.20
C SER A 66 -2.87 8.86 -6.56
N HIS A 67 -3.75 7.92 -6.87
CA HIS A 67 -5.11 7.83 -6.32
C HIS A 67 -5.18 6.99 -5.03
N THR A 68 -4.12 6.28 -4.67
CA THR A 68 -4.08 5.31 -3.56
C THR A 68 -4.60 5.90 -2.24
N ASP A 69 -4.12 7.09 -1.84
CA ASP A 69 -4.54 7.74 -0.60
C ASP A 69 -6.05 8.03 -0.58
N ARG A 70 -6.63 8.44 -1.72
CA ARG A 70 -8.06 8.79 -1.81
C ARG A 70 -8.93 7.55 -1.66
N VAL A 71 -8.53 6.44 -2.27
CA VAL A 71 -9.24 5.16 -2.14
C VAL A 71 -9.10 4.60 -0.73
N LEU A 72 -7.88 4.63 -0.16
CA LEU A 72 -7.65 4.24 1.24
C LEU A 72 -8.49 5.04 2.24
N GLN A 73 -8.54 6.36 2.11
CA GLN A 73 -9.34 7.23 2.99
C GLN A 73 -10.84 6.99 2.86
N ALA A 74 -11.32 6.72 1.64
CA ALA A 74 -12.72 6.35 1.41
C ALA A 74 -13.03 5.00 2.07
N THR A 75 -12.15 4.00 1.90
CA THR A 75 -12.26 2.70 2.55
C THR A 75 -12.24 2.82 4.08
N LYS A 76 -11.39 3.70 4.63
CA LYS A 76 -11.36 4.02 6.05
C LYS A 76 -12.71 4.54 6.55
N THR A 77 -13.30 5.48 5.82
CA THR A 77 -14.64 5.99 6.14
C THR A 77 -15.70 4.86 6.11
N VAL A 78 -15.56 3.88 5.21
CA VAL A 78 -16.49 2.76 5.08
C VAL A 78 -16.40 1.82 6.26
N TYR A 79 -15.19 1.38 6.66
CA TYR A 79 -15.10 0.43 7.76
C TYR A 79 -15.31 1.09 9.14
N GLU A 80 -15.11 2.40 9.27
CA GLU A 80 -15.46 3.18 10.47
C GLU A 80 -16.98 3.43 10.61
N GLU A 81 -17.80 3.03 9.63
CA GLU A 81 -19.25 3.20 9.65
C GLU A 81 -19.94 2.22 10.64
N PRO A 82 -20.45 2.69 11.79
CA PRO A 82 -20.97 1.80 12.83
C PRO A 82 -22.28 1.11 12.45
N SER A 83 -22.98 1.63 11.44
CA SER A 83 -24.26 1.08 10.98
C SER A 83 -24.15 -0.10 10.02
N LEU A 84 -22.92 -0.51 9.65
CA LEU A 84 -22.72 -1.70 8.83
C LEU A 84 -23.06 -3.00 9.61
N PRO A 85 -23.66 -3.99 8.94
CA PRO A 85 -24.05 -5.25 9.57
C PRO A 85 -22.83 -6.07 10.01
N ARG A 86 -22.98 -6.84 11.09
CA ARG A 86 -22.03 -7.89 11.47
C ARG A 86 -22.33 -9.18 10.71
N ILE A 87 -21.30 -9.96 10.41
CA ILE A 87 -21.41 -11.20 9.62
C ILE A 87 -21.11 -12.41 10.49
N ASN A 88 -22.06 -13.35 10.55
CA ASN A 88 -21.99 -14.45 11.52
C ASN A 88 -21.31 -15.72 11.02
N ASN A 89 -20.94 -15.77 9.74
CA ASN A 89 -20.42 -16.98 9.08
C ASN A 89 -19.16 -16.71 8.25
N TRP A 90 -18.38 -15.68 8.59
CA TRP A 90 -17.13 -15.40 7.87
C TRP A 90 -16.02 -16.38 8.26
N ASP A 91 -15.84 -16.59 9.57
CA ASP A 91 -14.95 -17.61 10.13
C ASP A 91 -15.63 -18.22 11.36
N SER A 92 -15.57 -19.55 11.49
CA SER A 92 -16.01 -20.29 12.67
C SER A 92 -15.45 -19.75 14.00
N SER A 93 -14.26 -19.15 13.97
CA SER A 93 -13.63 -18.53 15.14
C SER A 93 -14.18 -17.13 15.46
N ARG A 94 -14.92 -16.51 14.52
CA ARG A 94 -15.44 -15.14 14.59
C ARG A 94 -16.89 -15.06 14.10
N PRO A 95 -17.86 -15.57 14.87
CA PRO A 95 -19.25 -15.67 14.46
C PRO A 95 -20.03 -14.34 14.50
N ASN A 96 -19.36 -13.18 14.54
CA ASN A 96 -19.97 -11.84 14.51
C ASN A 96 -18.97 -10.80 13.97
N ALA A 97 -18.22 -11.16 12.93
CA ALA A 97 -17.14 -10.30 12.41
C ALA A 97 -17.68 -8.97 11.86
N THR A 98 -17.02 -7.87 12.20
CA THR A 98 -17.33 -6.56 11.60
C THR A 98 -16.71 -6.43 10.22
N PHE A 99 -17.19 -5.49 9.41
CA PHE A 99 -16.57 -5.17 8.11
C PHE A 99 -15.09 -4.80 8.27
N GLU A 100 -14.76 -3.99 9.28
CA GLU A 100 -13.40 -3.62 9.63
C GLU A 100 -12.50 -4.82 9.91
N GLU A 101 -12.97 -5.76 10.74
CA GLU A 101 -12.18 -6.95 11.10
C GLU A 101 -11.86 -7.80 9.87
N MET A 102 -12.86 -8.01 9.00
CA MET A 102 -12.68 -8.75 7.75
C MET A 102 -11.71 -8.03 6.82
N PHE A 103 -11.92 -6.73 6.62
CA PHE A 103 -11.09 -5.90 5.76
C PHE A 103 -9.63 -5.87 6.22
N HIS A 104 -9.36 -5.67 7.52
CA HIS A 104 -7.99 -5.62 8.02
C HIS A 104 -7.25 -6.96 7.90
N VAL A 105 -7.95 -8.09 8.08
CA VAL A 105 -7.35 -9.42 7.87
C VAL A 105 -6.99 -9.60 6.39
N SER A 106 -7.95 -9.37 5.48
CA SER A 106 -7.72 -9.53 4.05
C SER A 106 -6.70 -8.52 3.50
N LEU A 107 -6.67 -7.28 4.00
CA LEU A 107 -5.68 -6.27 3.63
C LEU A 107 -4.27 -6.70 4.03
N ARG A 108 -4.12 -7.21 5.26
CA ARG A 108 -2.84 -7.72 5.73
C ARG A 108 -2.36 -8.87 4.85
N GLU A 109 -3.23 -9.84 4.57
CA GLU A 109 -2.88 -11.01 3.74
C GLU A 109 -2.47 -10.57 2.34
N THR A 110 -3.30 -9.77 1.67
CA THR A 110 -3.04 -9.25 0.32
C THR A 110 -1.72 -8.48 0.22
N VAL A 111 -1.49 -7.54 1.15
CA VAL A 111 -0.25 -6.75 1.16
C VAL A 111 0.95 -7.64 1.48
N ASN A 112 0.83 -8.52 2.47
CA ASN A 112 1.91 -9.43 2.84
C ASN A 112 2.26 -10.35 1.67
N ASP A 113 1.28 -10.94 0.99
CA ASP A 113 1.52 -11.86 -0.11
C ASP A 113 2.17 -11.13 -1.30
N ALA A 114 1.80 -9.87 -1.56
CA ALA A 114 2.42 -9.06 -2.59
C ALA A 114 3.84 -8.54 -2.25
N ILE A 115 4.27 -8.62 -0.98
CA ILE A 115 5.62 -8.23 -0.54
C ILE A 115 6.45 -9.41 0.03
N ARG A 116 5.94 -10.64 0.02
CA ARG A 116 6.60 -11.84 0.56
C ARG A 116 7.07 -12.74 -0.59
N GLY A 117 8.20 -13.40 -0.36
CA GLY A 117 8.67 -14.51 -1.20
C GLY A 117 9.76 -14.10 -2.21
N PRO A 118 10.25 -15.05 -3.02
CA PRO A 118 11.16 -14.73 -4.12
C PRO A 118 10.40 -13.85 -5.11
N ILE A 119 10.79 -12.58 -5.19
CA ILE A 119 10.17 -11.63 -6.12
C ILE A 119 10.62 -12.02 -7.52
N GLU A 120 9.72 -12.57 -8.31
CA GLU A 120 10.01 -12.80 -9.73
C GLU A 120 10.03 -11.45 -10.46
N ALA A 121 10.84 -11.33 -11.52
CA ALA A 121 10.99 -10.05 -12.24
C ALA A 121 9.63 -9.50 -12.76
N GLU A 122 8.70 -10.40 -13.05
CA GLU A 122 7.33 -10.12 -13.51
C GLU A 122 6.45 -9.51 -12.40
N GLU A 123 6.80 -9.73 -11.12
CA GLU A 123 6.06 -9.26 -9.95
C GLU A 123 6.54 -7.90 -9.43
N ARG A 124 7.57 -7.31 -10.05
CA ARG A 124 8.15 -6.01 -9.65
C ARG A 124 7.10 -4.91 -9.51
N GLN A 125 6.10 -4.89 -10.39
CA GLN A 125 5.00 -3.91 -10.35
C GLN A 125 4.15 -4.09 -9.09
N SER A 126 3.72 -5.32 -8.83
CA SER A 126 2.92 -5.68 -7.65
C SER A 126 3.67 -5.35 -6.36
N PHE A 127 4.96 -5.71 -6.27
CA PHE A 127 5.78 -5.42 -5.10
C PHE A 127 5.91 -3.90 -4.83
N THR A 128 6.13 -3.11 -5.88
CA THR A 128 6.26 -1.65 -5.77
C THR A 128 4.92 -1.02 -5.36
N ALA A 129 3.82 -1.46 -5.95
CA ALA A 129 2.47 -1.01 -5.62
C ALA A 129 2.08 -1.39 -4.19
N ALA A 130 2.39 -2.61 -3.75
CA ALA A 130 2.17 -3.07 -2.39
C ALA A 130 3.02 -2.30 -1.38
N SER A 131 4.26 -1.95 -1.74
CA SER A 131 5.12 -1.09 -0.93
C SER A 131 4.53 0.31 -0.74
N LEU A 132 3.98 0.92 -1.80
CA LEU A 132 3.25 2.20 -1.70
C LEU A 132 2.01 2.03 -0.80
N LEU A 133 1.17 1.04 -1.09
CA LEU A 133 -0.06 0.76 -0.34
C LEU A 133 0.25 0.55 1.16
N ALA A 134 1.27 -0.24 1.48
CA ALA A 134 1.70 -0.51 2.84
C ALA A 134 2.17 0.76 3.57
N ALA A 135 2.97 1.60 2.90
CA ALA A 135 3.47 2.85 3.45
C ALA A 135 2.31 3.78 3.84
N ARG A 136 1.36 3.95 2.92
CA ARG A 136 0.24 4.87 3.07
C ARG A 136 -0.81 4.33 4.03
N ALA A 137 -1.10 3.04 3.99
CA ALA A 137 -1.94 2.40 5.00
C ALA A 137 -1.35 2.55 6.41
N ARG A 138 -0.02 2.46 6.57
CA ARG A 138 0.67 2.71 7.84
C ARG A 138 0.55 4.16 8.30
N SER A 139 0.81 5.12 7.41
CA SER A 139 0.72 6.56 7.70
C SER A 139 -0.70 6.97 8.11
N LEU A 140 -1.73 6.36 7.51
CA LEU A 140 -3.14 6.60 7.83
C LEU A 140 -3.66 5.82 9.06
N GLY A 141 -2.80 5.01 9.70
CA GLY A 141 -3.16 4.20 10.87
C GLY A 141 -4.04 2.99 10.57
N ILE A 142 -4.06 2.51 9.32
CA ILE A 142 -4.89 1.40 8.84
C ILE A 142 -4.17 0.06 9.01
N LEU A 143 -2.91 -0.03 8.55
CA LEU A 143 -2.14 -1.28 8.55
C LEU A 143 -0.69 -1.03 8.98
N SER A 144 -0.23 -1.76 10.00
CA SER A 144 1.17 -1.75 10.41
C SER A 144 1.55 -3.10 11.01
N THR A 145 1.98 -4.04 10.18
CA THR A 145 2.37 -5.38 10.63
C THR A 145 3.88 -5.52 10.84
N PRO A 146 4.34 -6.39 11.75
CA PRO A 146 5.75 -6.71 11.89
C PRO A 146 6.41 -7.10 10.56
N GLU A 147 5.71 -7.83 9.69
CA GLU A 147 6.25 -8.33 8.42
C GLU A 147 6.45 -7.25 7.38
N ILE A 148 5.53 -6.28 7.26
CA ILE A 148 5.71 -5.10 6.41
C ILE A 148 6.92 -4.29 6.90
N VAL A 149 7.04 -4.11 8.22
CA VAL A 149 8.13 -3.35 8.85
C VAL A 149 9.47 -4.09 8.74
N GLY A 150 9.42 -5.42 8.77
CA GLY A 150 10.55 -6.31 8.55
C GLY A 150 11.06 -6.22 7.12
N ASN A 151 10.17 -6.35 6.13
CA ASN A 151 10.49 -6.18 4.70
C ASN A 151 11.11 -4.81 4.41
N PHE A 152 10.58 -3.74 5.02
CA PHE A 152 11.18 -2.42 4.93
C PHE A 152 12.62 -2.38 5.48
N ALA A 153 12.85 -2.97 6.66
CA ALA A 153 14.18 -3.00 7.28
C ALA A 153 15.18 -3.86 6.48
N GLU A 154 14.73 -5.01 5.98
CA GLU A 154 15.55 -5.88 5.15
C GLU A 154 15.89 -5.23 3.80
N GLY A 155 14.94 -4.55 3.15
CA GLY A 155 15.20 -3.78 1.94
C GLY A 155 16.13 -2.58 2.16
N LEU A 156 16.22 -2.06 3.39
CA LEU A 156 17.26 -1.11 3.80
C LEU A 156 18.62 -1.76 4.10
N GLY A 157 18.72 -3.10 4.08
CA GLY A 157 19.94 -3.83 4.42
C GLY A 157 20.26 -3.84 5.92
N PHE A 158 19.27 -3.69 6.80
CA PHE A 158 19.49 -3.78 8.24
C PHE A 158 19.86 -5.22 8.62
N GLY A 159 21.08 -5.42 9.11
CA GLY A 159 21.65 -6.76 9.32
C GLY A 159 20.94 -7.62 10.38
N ASP A 160 20.07 -7.04 11.21
CA ASP A 160 19.23 -7.75 12.18
C ASP A 160 17.92 -8.31 11.59
N GLU A 161 17.61 -7.99 10.33
CA GLU A 161 16.36 -8.37 9.66
C GLU A 161 16.67 -9.04 8.32
N LYS A 162 16.67 -10.38 8.32
CA LYS A 162 16.81 -11.24 7.14
C LYS A 162 15.61 -12.17 7.05
N ILE A 163 14.47 -11.65 6.62
CA ILE A 163 13.23 -12.41 6.50
C ILE A 163 13.25 -13.26 5.23
N HIS A 164 13.72 -12.68 4.12
CA HIS A 164 13.70 -13.30 2.80
C HIS A 164 15.09 -13.50 2.17
N ASN A 165 16.13 -12.89 2.75
CA ASN A 165 17.52 -12.86 2.29
C ASN A 165 17.65 -12.46 0.81
N TYR A 166 17.16 -11.26 0.49
CA TYR A 166 17.17 -10.73 -0.88
C TYR A 166 18.59 -10.56 -1.42
N GLU A 167 18.87 -11.11 -2.61
CA GLU A 167 20.16 -11.07 -3.29
C GLU A 167 20.00 -10.70 -4.77
N GLY A 168 21.05 -10.14 -5.40
CA GLY A 168 21.05 -9.80 -6.83
C GLY A 168 19.95 -8.81 -7.23
N GLU A 169 19.22 -9.11 -8.31
CA GLU A 169 18.10 -8.29 -8.80
C GLU A 169 16.98 -8.14 -7.75
N VAL A 170 16.77 -9.17 -6.93
CA VAL A 170 15.73 -9.15 -5.90
C VAL A 170 16.07 -8.13 -4.79
N ALA A 171 17.36 -7.97 -4.48
CA ALA A 171 17.81 -6.93 -3.53
C ALA A 171 17.52 -5.51 -4.04
N GLU A 172 17.64 -5.27 -5.35
CA GLU A 172 17.26 -3.98 -5.95
C GLU A 172 15.76 -3.71 -5.85
N ILE A 173 14.92 -4.74 -6.09
CA ILE A 173 13.47 -4.61 -5.95
C ILE A 173 13.09 -4.34 -4.48
N ALA A 174 13.71 -5.06 -3.54
CA ALA A 174 13.52 -4.82 -2.11
C ALA A 174 13.95 -3.40 -1.69
N ALA A 175 15.09 -2.92 -2.19
CA ALA A 175 15.55 -1.55 -1.96
C ALA A 175 14.60 -0.51 -2.56
N THR A 176 14.03 -0.78 -3.74
CA THR A 176 12.99 0.05 -4.36
C THR A 176 11.77 0.17 -3.44
N GLY A 177 11.23 -0.97 -2.99
CA GLY A 177 10.09 -0.99 -2.07
C GLY A 177 10.40 -0.29 -0.75
N ALA A 178 11.61 -0.46 -0.21
CA ALA A 178 12.04 0.24 1.00
C ALA A 178 12.08 1.76 0.81
N CYS A 179 12.60 2.25 -0.31
CA CYS A 179 12.61 3.67 -0.64
C CYS A 179 11.17 4.24 -0.72
N ILE A 180 10.27 3.55 -1.44
CA ILE A 180 8.86 3.95 -1.53
C ILE A 180 8.19 3.95 -0.15
N GLN A 181 8.46 2.94 0.68
CA GLN A 181 7.95 2.88 2.05
C GLN A 181 8.49 3.99 2.95
N ALA A 182 9.73 4.43 2.73
CA ALA A 182 10.31 5.53 3.45
C ALA A 182 9.64 6.87 3.06
N LEU A 183 9.36 7.10 1.78
CA LEU A 183 8.71 8.33 1.32
C LEU A 183 7.31 8.54 1.91
N GLY A 184 6.56 7.46 2.08
CA GLY A 184 5.13 7.52 2.41
C GLY A 184 4.75 7.04 3.81
N GLY A 185 5.69 6.60 4.64
CA GLY A 185 5.34 5.97 5.93
C GLY A 185 6.47 5.85 6.95
N ILE A 186 7.55 6.63 6.82
CA ILE A 186 8.70 6.60 7.73
C ILE A 186 8.44 7.36 9.03
N SER A 187 7.64 8.43 9.00
CA SER A 187 7.42 9.31 10.15
C SER A 187 6.89 8.53 11.35
N SER A 188 5.87 7.70 11.12
CA SER A 188 5.28 6.84 12.15
C SER A 188 6.24 5.77 12.66
N LEU A 189 7.16 5.29 11.82
CA LEU A 189 8.17 4.31 12.22
C LEU A 189 9.25 4.93 13.10
N VAL A 190 9.69 6.15 12.77
CA VAL A 190 10.63 6.93 13.58
C VAL A 190 10.00 7.22 14.95
N GLU A 191 8.73 7.62 14.98
CA GLU A 191 8.01 7.91 16.21
C GLU A 191 7.82 6.67 17.10
N LYS A 192 7.32 5.57 16.53
CA LYS A 192 6.98 4.35 17.28
C LYS A 192 8.19 3.47 17.60
N LYS A 193 9.23 3.49 16.76
CA LYS A 193 10.42 2.64 16.86
C LYS A 193 11.71 3.46 16.66
N PRO A 194 11.94 4.53 17.45
CA PRO A 194 13.03 5.48 17.22
C PRO A 194 14.42 4.86 17.32
N LYS A 195 14.60 3.80 18.12
CA LYS A 195 15.88 3.08 18.21
C LYS A 195 16.22 2.30 16.94
N ARG A 196 15.20 1.80 16.25
CA ARG A 196 15.35 0.95 15.05
C ARG A 196 15.43 1.81 13.80
N PHE A 197 14.48 2.75 13.64
CA PHE A 197 14.37 3.60 12.46
C PHE A 197 14.78 5.04 12.73
N ALA A 198 15.76 5.28 13.60
CA ALA A 198 16.32 6.62 13.76
C ALA A 198 16.70 7.19 12.38
N LYS A 199 16.35 8.46 12.14
CA LYS A 199 16.65 9.16 10.87
C LYS A 199 18.09 8.93 10.39
N GLY A 200 19.08 9.07 11.28
CA GLY A 200 20.49 8.80 10.96
C GLY A 200 20.79 7.35 10.53
N LYS A 201 20.10 6.35 11.08
CA LYS A 201 20.26 4.94 10.65
C LYS A 201 19.69 4.70 9.27
N VAL A 202 18.51 5.24 8.99
CA VAL A 202 17.87 5.15 7.67
C VAL A 202 18.75 5.83 6.61
N LEU A 203 19.25 7.03 6.89
CA LEU A 203 20.18 7.74 5.98
C LEU A 203 21.49 6.98 5.78
N THR A 204 22.05 6.36 6.83
CA THR A 204 23.26 5.53 6.70
C THR A 204 23.01 4.35 5.76
N ALA A 205 21.88 3.66 5.89
CA ALA A 205 21.50 2.57 5.00
C ALA A 205 21.32 3.05 3.55
N LEU A 206 20.58 4.14 3.33
CA LEU A 206 20.38 4.72 1.99
C LEU A 206 21.72 5.14 1.34
N ASN A 207 22.70 5.59 2.13
CA ASN A 207 24.03 5.95 1.63
C ASN A 207 24.89 4.74 1.25
N GLN A 208 24.58 3.54 1.76
CA GLN A 208 25.29 2.30 1.45
C GLN A 208 24.66 1.54 0.28
N MET A 209 23.50 1.97 -0.21
CA MET A 209 22.85 1.35 -1.37
C MET A 209 23.55 1.71 -2.68
N GLU A 210 24.04 0.69 -3.39
CA GLU A 210 24.72 0.83 -4.68
C GLU A 210 23.91 0.18 -5.81
N PHE A 211 22.77 0.80 -6.16
CA PHE A 211 21.90 0.34 -7.25
C PHE A 211 21.75 1.43 -8.33
N PRO A 212 22.53 1.38 -9.44
CA PRO A 212 22.52 2.43 -10.46
C PRO A 212 21.15 2.72 -11.07
N SER A 213 20.33 1.67 -11.27
CA SER A 213 18.98 1.74 -11.86
C SER A 213 17.95 2.50 -11.02
N ILE A 214 18.17 2.59 -9.70
CA ILE A 214 17.26 3.27 -8.76
C ILE A 214 17.94 4.43 -8.02
N SER A 215 19.10 4.89 -8.52
CA SER A 215 19.86 5.99 -7.92
C SER A 215 19.04 7.26 -7.70
N ALA A 216 18.21 7.66 -8.68
CA ALA A 216 17.32 8.81 -8.56
C ALA A 216 16.27 8.65 -7.44
N LEU A 217 15.72 7.45 -7.27
CA LEU A 217 14.78 7.11 -6.19
C LEU A 217 15.49 7.17 -4.83
N ILE A 218 16.71 6.65 -4.73
CA ILE A 218 17.52 6.68 -3.51
C ILE A 218 17.80 8.14 -3.11
N GLU A 219 18.26 8.98 -4.03
CA GLU A 219 18.55 10.40 -3.76
C GLU A 219 17.30 11.19 -3.36
N PHE A 220 16.18 10.95 -4.04
CA PHE A 220 14.90 11.56 -3.64
C PHE A 220 14.49 11.13 -2.23
N THR A 221 14.66 9.85 -1.90
CA THR A 221 14.35 9.30 -0.58
C THR A 221 15.25 9.88 0.51
N LYS A 222 16.56 10.03 0.25
CA LYS A 222 17.49 10.70 1.17
C LYS A 222 17.05 12.13 1.45
N SER A 223 16.82 12.91 0.39
CA SER A 223 16.39 14.30 0.49
C SER A 223 15.07 14.44 1.28
N HIS A 224 14.15 13.49 1.11
CA HIS A 224 12.92 13.44 1.89
C HIS A 224 13.18 13.15 3.38
N VAL A 225 13.94 12.10 3.69
CA VAL A 225 14.26 11.70 5.06
C VAL A 225 15.04 12.79 5.81
N GLU A 226 15.85 13.59 5.10
CA GLU A 226 16.60 14.73 5.62
C GLU A 226 15.75 15.92 6.07
N ARG A 227 14.48 16.01 5.69
CA ARG A 227 13.60 17.14 6.06
C ARG A 227 13.39 17.27 7.57
N GLU A 228 13.11 18.51 7.98
CA GLU A 228 12.73 18.87 9.35
C GLU A 228 11.54 19.84 9.29
N ALA A 229 10.34 19.48 9.77
CA ALA A 229 9.96 18.18 10.31
C ALA A 229 9.91 17.05 9.25
N LEU A 230 10.08 15.80 9.69
CA LEU A 230 9.90 14.61 8.85
C LEU A 230 8.42 14.24 8.81
N GLU A 231 7.78 14.46 7.67
CA GLU A 231 6.36 14.18 7.43
C GLU A 231 6.22 13.27 6.22
N ASP A 232 5.33 12.28 6.28
CA ASP A 232 5.13 11.35 5.17
C ASP A 232 4.48 12.04 3.96
N LEU A 233 4.97 11.75 2.75
CA LEU A 233 4.36 12.23 1.52
C LEU A 233 3.06 11.48 1.22
N ALA A 234 2.06 12.21 0.72
CA ALA A 234 0.88 11.63 0.09
C ALA A 234 1.24 10.94 -1.23
N SER A 235 0.42 9.97 -1.65
CA SER A 235 0.68 9.16 -2.85
C SER A 235 0.88 9.99 -4.13
N ASP A 236 0.11 11.05 -4.33
CA ASP A 236 0.25 11.96 -5.46
C ASP A 236 1.59 12.71 -5.45
N ALA A 237 1.99 13.23 -4.28
CA ALA A 237 3.28 13.89 -4.09
C ALA A 237 4.47 12.93 -4.28
N ILE A 238 4.34 11.66 -3.89
CA ILE A 238 5.35 10.62 -4.18
C ILE A 238 5.48 10.44 -5.69
N VAL A 239 4.36 10.20 -6.39
CA VAL A 239 4.35 9.95 -7.84
C VAL A 239 4.90 11.16 -8.61
N GLU A 240 4.49 12.37 -8.26
CA GLU A 240 4.99 13.60 -8.88
C GLU A 240 6.48 13.82 -8.60
N GLY A 241 6.92 13.65 -7.35
CA GLY A 241 8.32 13.78 -6.96
C GLY A 241 9.23 12.81 -7.71
N LEU A 242 8.80 11.55 -7.85
CA LEU A 242 9.53 10.54 -8.60
C LEU A 242 9.66 10.89 -10.08
N LYS A 243 8.55 11.35 -10.70
CA LYS A 243 8.56 11.82 -12.08
C LYS A 243 9.57 12.96 -12.28
N ASN A 244 9.63 13.90 -11.33
CA ASN A 244 10.55 15.03 -11.39
C ASN A 244 12.03 14.64 -11.30
N VAL A 245 12.35 13.54 -10.61
CA VAL A 245 13.73 12.99 -10.57
C VAL A 245 13.99 11.96 -11.67
N GLY A 246 13.07 11.80 -12.64
CA GLY A 246 13.24 10.89 -13.78
C GLY A 246 12.97 9.42 -13.46
N TRP A 247 12.37 9.12 -12.30
CA TRP A 247 11.95 7.76 -11.94
C TRP A 247 10.45 7.58 -12.17
N ARG A 248 10.01 6.40 -12.62
CA ARG A 248 8.61 6.13 -12.94
C ARG A 248 8.13 4.89 -12.21
N PHE A 249 6.90 4.96 -11.69
CA PHE A 249 6.23 3.78 -11.14
C PHE A 249 6.08 2.72 -12.23
N PRO A 250 6.56 1.48 -11.99
CA PRO A 250 6.36 0.37 -12.91
C PRO A 250 4.86 0.12 -13.14
N GLY A 251 4.43 0.04 -14.40
CA GLY A 251 3.03 -0.26 -14.76
C GLY A 251 2.07 0.94 -14.80
N ALA A 252 2.50 2.15 -14.42
CA ALA A 252 1.66 3.34 -14.55
C ALA A 252 1.45 3.68 -16.04
N HIS A 253 0.25 3.44 -16.56
CA HIS A 253 -0.12 3.87 -17.91
C HIS A 253 -0.17 5.41 -17.94
N GLU A 254 0.84 6.02 -18.58
CA GLU A 254 0.78 7.44 -18.94
C GLU A 254 -0.33 7.61 -19.99
N GLN A 255 -1.51 8.06 -19.57
CA GLN A 255 -2.43 8.69 -20.51
C GLN A 255 -1.79 10.03 -20.89
N SER A 256 -1.18 10.03 -22.08
CA SER A 256 -0.68 11.21 -22.79
C SER A 256 -1.83 11.96 -23.45
#